data_AF-U5S3R6-F1
#
_entry.id   AF-U5S3R6-F1
#
_cell.length_a   1.000
_cell.length_b   1.000
_cell.length_c   1.000
_cell.angle_alpha   90.00
_cell.angle_beta   90.00
_cell.angle_gamma   90.00
#
_symmetry.space_group_name_H-M   'P 1'
#
loop_
_entity.id
_entity.type
_entity.pdbx_description
1 polymer ?
#
loop_
_entity_poly.entity_id
_entity_poly.type
_entity_poly.pdbx_seq_one_letter_code
_entity_poly.pdbx_strand_id
1 'polypeptide(L)'
;MKGLGLAGMGLGAAAAIDPVFKDMDDITALSSGDKRPWFVKDLELEKPTVEIDYDVYQRFPGVWPTPDGKRAFASDEKLDRIEYVKNKFPGYEGPTARDYALTNAASASSLGRVAPDFLGNMTGLTIKTPADNGFSYAQWNENPEDNYLTLFNALRFFGASYVGVVPLTANTKKFIYAKSGARTVNFVSDPVASQTATATNIPDKCNNVIFFSTLEATSQAKQAPAPTWSGYDHYNRVTNRVHYFLGALGYQHLDIGGLSPSNVFGALSGAFEHSRASFIGTSWKYGNLIRGAHRIITDMPLAPTAPYDAGVARFCVNCATCADFCPYEAMPRGEKRWDHENPEDEKLKNYLPGYKGWRLSFTPNGCPKCKACHG
;
A
#
# COMPACT_ATOMS: atom_id res chain seq x y z
N MET A 1 -2.14 37.18 10.55
CA MET A 1 -1.34 38.03 9.61
C MET A 1 -0.07 37.26 9.31
N LYS A 2 0.30 36.87 8.09
CA LYS A 2 0.03 37.40 6.74
C LYS A 2 -0.19 36.21 5.80
N GLY A 3 -1.16 36.33 4.88
CA GLY A 3 -1.23 35.44 3.72
C GLY A 3 -0.06 35.73 2.79
N LEU A 4 0.74 34.71 2.49
CA LEU A 4 1.62 34.72 1.32
C LEU A 4 0.92 33.93 0.22
N GLY A 5 0.23 34.66 -0.66
CA GLY A 5 -0.16 34.12 -1.95
C GLY A 5 1.09 33.92 -2.80
N LEU A 6 1.34 32.69 -3.25
CA LEU A 6 2.28 32.42 -4.32
C LEU A 6 1.62 32.82 -5.65
N ALA A 7 1.73 34.12 -5.99
CA ALA A 7 1.63 34.56 -7.38
C ALA A 7 2.99 34.31 -8.07
N GLY A 8 2.94 33.80 -9.30
CA GLY A 8 4.07 33.21 -10.02
C GLY A 8 5.36 34.04 -10.04
N MET A 9 6.48 33.39 -9.75
CA MET A 9 7.81 33.94 -9.97
C MET A 9 8.19 33.79 -11.44
N GLY A 10 8.08 34.89 -12.19
CA GLY A 10 8.85 35.10 -13.40
C GLY A 10 10.34 35.29 -13.05
N LEU A 11 11.20 34.84 -13.96
CA LEU A 11 12.67 34.90 -13.86
C LEU A 11 13.15 36.36 -13.77
N GLY A 12 13.56 36.79 -12.58
CA GLY A 12 14.22 38.07 -12.33
C GLY A 12 14.83 38.07 -10.93
N ALA A 13 16.12 38.39 -10.84
CA ALA A 13 16.95 38.20 -9.65
C ALA A 13 16.34 38.73 -8.33
N ALA A 14 15.97 37.81 -7.45
CA ALA A 14 15.81 38.06 -6.02
C ALA A 14 16.93 37.30 -5.30
N ALA A 15 17.67 37.98 -4.43
CA ALA A 15 18.57 37.32 -3.50
C ALA A 15 17.75 36.28 -2.72
N ALA A 16 18.04 34.99 -2.92
CA ALA A 16 17.37 33.93 -2.19
C ALA A 16 17.75 34.08 -0.72
N ILE A 17 16.82 34.60 0.08
CA ILE A 17 16.89 34.43 1.53
C ILE A 17 16.58 32.96 1.73
N ASP A 18 17.59 32.15 2.06
CA ASP A 18 17.36 30.75 2.38
C ASP A 18 16.27 30.66 3.47
N PRO A 19 15.22 29.85 3.29
CA PRO A 19 14.18 29.73 4.29
C PRO A 19 14.78 29.24 5.61
N VAL A 20 14.51 29.96 6.70
CA VAL A 20 14.94 29.60 8.05
C VAL A 20 13.93 28.61 8.62
N PHE A 21 14.32 27.34 8.72
CA PHE A 21 13.49 26.27 9.31
C PHE A 21 13.64 26.25 10.83
N LYS A 22 12.54 26.41 11.55
CA LYS A 22 12.48 26.38 13.02
C LYS A 22 11.77 25.14 13.54
N ASP A 23 10.73 24.71 12.84
CA ASP A 23 9.85 23.63 13.26
C ASP A 23 9.19 22.93 12.06
N MET A 24 8.25 22.04 12.38
CA MET A 24 7.50 21.26 11.39
C MET A 24 6.51 22.12 10.60
N ASP A 25 6.13 23.30 11.10
CA ASP A 25 5.20 24.20 10.42
C ASP A 25 5.92 24.86 9.24
N ASP A 26 7.18 25.26 9.40
CA ASP A 26 8.01 25.76 8.30
C ASP A 26 8.22 24.69 7.20
N ILE A 27 8.40 23.41 7.59
CA ILE A 27 8.52 22.29 6.65
C ILE A 27 7.19 22.06 5.92
N THR A 28 6.07 22.12 6.64
CA THR A 28 4.73 21.92 6.08
C THR A 28 4.39 23.03 5.08
N ALA A 29 4.62 24.29 5.46
CA ALA A 29 4.34 25.47 4.64
C ALA A 29 5.13 25.52 3.32
N LEU A 30 6.30 24.88 3.26
CA LEU A 30 7.15 24.79 2.06
C LEU A 30 6.95 23.48 1.27
N SER A 31 6.17 22.55 1.81
CA SER A 31 5.90 21.27 1.16
C SER A 31 4.80 21.40 0.11
N SER A 32 4.89 20.56 -0.91
CA SER A 32 3.89 20.49 -1.98
C SER A 32 3.44 19.05 -2.27
N GLY A 33 3.63 18.14 -1.31
CA GLY A 33 3.37 16.71 -1.49
C GLY A 33 4.20 16.06 -2.61
N ASP A 34 3.70 14.97 -3.19
CA ASP A 34 4.35 14.28 -4.30
C ASP A 34 4.04 14.96 -5.65
N LYS A 35 5.04 15.62 -6.24
CA LYS A 35 4.90 16.33 -7.52
C LYS A 35 4.81 15.34 -8.68
N ARG A 36 3.73 15.42 -9.45
CA ARG A 36 3.50 14.61 -10.66
C ARG A 36 4.08 15.30 -11.91
N PRO A 37 4.72 14.57 -12.83
CA PRO A 37 5.20 15.13 -14.09
C PRO A 37 4.03 15.39 -15.05
N TRP A 38 4.26 16.23 -16.07
CA TRP A 38 3.21 16.75 -16.95
C TRP A 38 2.33 15.68 -17.65
N PHE A 39 2.85 14.47 -17.85
CA PHE A 39 2.15 13.36 -18.53
C PHE A 39 1.28 12.52 -17.58
N VAL A 40 1.45 12.65 -16.27
CA VAL A 40 0.63 11.97 -15.26
C VAL A 40 -0.58 12.86 -14.98
N LYS A 41 -1.78 12.35 -15.24
CA LYS A 41 -3.02 13.10 -15.10
C LYS A 41 -3.80 12.61 -13.89
N ASP A 42 -4.18 13.54 -13.03
CA ASP A 42 -5.05 13.26 -11.90
C ASP A 42 -6.43 12.85 -12.41
N LEU A 43 -7.03 11.88 -11.73
CA LEU A 43 -8.36 11.38 -11.99
C LEU A 43 -9.29 11.79 -10.86
N GLU A 44 -10.59 11.70 -11.11
CA GLU A 44 -11.59 11.88 -10.08
C GLU A 44 -11.41 10.84 -8.96
N LEU A 45 -11.68 11.24 -7.71
CA LEU A 45 -11.68 10.32 -6.58
C LEU A 45 -12.59 9.13 -6.88
N GLU A 46 -12.20 7.95 -6.38
CA GLU A 46 -12.92 6.68 -6.62
C GLU A 46 -12.96 6.20 -8.09
N LYS A 47 -12.30 6.90 -9.02
CA LYS A 47 -12.25 6.49 -10.44
C LYS A 47 -10.81 6.25 -10.91
N PRO A 48 -10.12 5.20 -10.41
CA PRO A 48 -8.81 4.83 -10.91
C PRO A 48 -8.90 4.27 -12.34
N THR A 49 -7.76 4.10 -13.02
CA THR A 49 -7.73 3.54 -14.40
C THR A 49 -8.19 2.08 -14.50
N VAL A 50 -8.20 1.36 -13.38
CA VAL A 50 -8.86 0.06 -13.27
C VAL A 50 -10.36 0.28 -13.09
N GLU A 51 -11.15 -0.31 -13.99
CA GLU A 51 -12.61 -0.22 -13.91
C GLU A 51 -13.08 -1.04 -12.71
N ILE A 52 -13.81 -0.39 -11.80
CA ILE A 52 -14.42 -1.00 -10.62
C ILE A 52 -15.92 -0.88 -10.77
N ASP A 53 -16.61 -2.01 -10.65
CA ASP A 53 -18.06 -2.05 -10.51
C ASP A 53 -18.38 -2.06 -9.02
N TYR A 54 -18.75 -0.90 -8.49
CA TYR A 54 -19.07 -0.72 -7.09
C TYR A 54 -20.37 -1.40 -6.69
N ASP A 55 -21.28 -1.70 -7.61
CA ASP A 55 -22.54 -2.39 -7.31
C ASP A 55 -22.31 -3.89 -7.16
N VAL A 56 -21.39 -4.44 -7.95
CA VAL A 56 -20.95 -5.84 -7.86
C VAL A 56 -19.98 -6.06 -6.69
N TYR A 57 -19.08 -5.12 -6.40
CA TYR A 57 -18.09 -5.30 -5.35
C TYR A 57 -18.72 -5.22 -3.96
N GLN A 58 -18.57 -6.29 -3.18
CA GLN A 58 -19.10 -6.38 -1.82
C GLN A 58 -17.99 -6.71 -0.82
N ARG A 59 -18.19 -6.34 0.45
CA ARG A 59 -17.27 -6.70 1.54
C ARG A 59 -17.23 -8.22 1.70
N PHE A 60 -16.04 -8.80 1.71
CA PHE A 60 -15.84 -10.24 1.88
C PHE A 60 -15.01 -10.53 3.15
N PRO A 61 -15.03 -11.77 3.68
CA PRO A 61 -14.15 -12.16 4.78
C PRO A 61 -12.67 -11.96 4.41
N GLY A 62 -11.78 -11.66 5.36
CA GLY A 62 -10.35 -11.44 5.10
C GLY A 62 -9.53 -12.67 4.70
N VAL A 63 -10.21 -13.72 4.24
CA VAL A 63 -9.62 -14.89 3.58
C VAL A 63 -9.94 -14.72 2.10
N TRP A 64 -8.97 -14.95 1.21
CA TRP A 64 -9.22 -14.93 -0.24
C TRP A 64 -10.45 -15.79 -0.54
N PRO A 65 -11.40 -15.32 -1.37
CA PRO A 65 -12.63 -16.05 -1.65
C PRO A 65 -12.31 -17.23 -2.56
N THR A 66 -11.77 -18.30 -1.98
CA THR A 66 -11.73 -19.62 -2.61
C THR A 66 -12.93 -20.43 -2.08
N PRO A 67 -13.51 -21.33 -2.90
CA PRO A 67 -14.69 -22.12 -2.51
C PRO A 67 -14.50 -22.95 -1.23
N ASP A 68 -13.26 -23.27 -0.87
CA ASP A 68 -12.89 -24.06 0.30
C ASP A 68 -12.25 -23.23 1.44
N GLY A 69 -12.14 -21.90 1.27
CA GLY A 69 -11.47 -21.00 2.22
C GLY A 69 -9.98 -21.31 2.42
N LYS A 70 -9.40 -22.23 1.64
CA LYS A 70 -7.97 -22.53 1.66
C LYS A 70 -7.32 -21.69 0.57
N ARG A 71 -6.18 -21.09 0.92
CA ARG A 71 -5.32 -20.47 -0.07
C ARG A 71 -4.89 -21.56 -1.07
N ALA A 72 -5.48 -21.57 -2.26
CA ALA A 72 -4.96 -22.30 -3.41
C ALA A 72 -3.71 -21.58 -3.94
N PHE A 73 -2.74 -21.30 -3.05
CA PHE A 73 -1.37 -21.09 -3.51
C PHE A 73 -0.87 -22.46 -3.95
N ALA A 74 -0.09 -22.52 -5.03
CA ALA A 74 0.78 -23.65 -5.28
C ALA A 74 1.43 -24.04 -3.95
N SER A 75 1.17 -25.26 -3.47
CA SER A 75 1.73 -25.73 -2.20
C SER A 75 3.25 -25.60 -2.29
N ASP A 76 3.87 -24.93 -1.30
CA ASP A 76 5.34 -24.83 -1.20
C ASP A 76 6.03 -26.20 -1.29
N GLU A 77 5.28 -27.27 -1.02
CA GLU A 77 5.64 -28.68 -1.06
C GLU A 77 5.93 -29.26 -2.46
N LYS A 78 5.54 -28.60 -3.56
CA LYS A 78 5.57 -29.24 -4.91
C LYS A 78 6.70 -28.81 -5.85
N LEU A 79 7.44 -27.75 -5.55
CA LEU A 79 8.53 -27.30 -6.42
C LEU A 79 9.70 -26.85 -5.56
N ASP A 80 10.85 -27.52 -5.68
CA ASP A 80 12.12 -26.82 -5.46
C ASP A 80 12.14 -25.70 -6.50
N ARG A 81 11.75 -24.50 -6.06
CA ARG A 81 11.56 -23.33 -6.92
C ARG A 81 12.82 -23.00 -7.70
N ILE A 82 13.99 -23.27 -7.10
CA ILE A 82 15.28 -23.03 -7.73
C ILE A 82 15.52 -24.08 -8.80
N GLU A 83 15.29 -25.35 -8.51
CA GLU A 83 15.41 -26.43 -9.49
C GLU A 83 14.46 -26.22 -10.69
N TYR A 84 13.21 -25.84 -10.41
CA TYR A 84 12.24 -25.50 -11.45
C TYR A 84 12.74 -24.37 -12.38
N VAL A 85 13.30 -23.31 -11.79
CA VAL A 85 13.84 -22.18 -12.56
C VAL A 85 15.12 -22.56 -13.29
N LYS A 86 15.99 -23.39 -12.71
CA LYS A 86 17.19 -23.95 -13.36
C LYS A 86 16.86 -24.76 -14.60
N ASN A 87 15.82 -25.61 -14.51
CA ASN A 87 15.36 -26.41 -15.64
C ASN A 87 14.83 -25.55 -16.80
N LYS A 88 14.20 -24.42 -16.48
CA LYS A 88 13.66 -23.49 -17.48
C LYS A 88 14.70 -22.52 -18.04
N PHE A 89 15.70 -22.16 -17.24
CA PHE A 89 16.76 -21.21 -17.59
C PHE A 89 18.14 -21.83 -17.30
N PRO A 90 18.75 -22.56 -18.26
CA PRO A 90 20.00 -23.30 -18.05
C PRO A 90 21.21 -22.47 -17.60
N GLY A 91 21.17 -21.14 -17.76
CA GLY A 91 22.21 -20.22 -17.27
C GLY A 91 21.97 -19.67 -15.86
N TYR A 92 20.88 -20.06 -15.19
CA TYR A 92 20.55 -19.61 -13.84
C TYR A 92 21.25 -20.49 -12.80
N GLU A 93 22.22 -19.94 -12.07
CA GLU A 93 22.96 -20.70 -11.05
C GLU A 93 22.22 -20.80 -9.70
N GLY A 94 21.26 -19.90 -9.47
CA GLY A 94 20.55 -19.79 -8.20
C GLY A 94 21.19 -18.80 -7.22
N PRO A 95 20.50 -18.50 -6.09
CA PRO A 95 21.05 -17.67 -5.02
C PRO A 95 22.21 -18.36 -4.31
N THR A 96 23.23 -17.58 -3.95
CA THR A 96 24.38 -18.02 -3.15
C THR A 96 24.13 -17.84 -1.65
N ALA A 97 25.03 -18.35 -0.81
CA ALA A 97 25.01 -18.10 0.63
C ALA A 97 25.02 -16.59 0.97
N ARG A 98 25.66 -15.75 0.14
CA ARG A 98 25.69 -14.28 0.33
C ARG A 98 24.31 -13.65 0.12
N ASP A 99 23.57 -14.12 -0.88
CA ASP A 99 22.22 -13.62 -1.18
C ASP A 99 21.24 -13.97 -0.04
N TYR A 100 21.32 -15.20 0.48
CA TYR A 100 20.53 -15.61 1.64
C TYR A 100 20.91 -14.85 2.91
N ALA A 101 22.21 -14.66 3.19
CA ALA A 101 22.66 -13.90 4.34
C ALA A 101 22.16 -12.45 4.29
N LEU A 102 22.27 -11.79 3.13
CA LEU A 102 21.76 -10.44 2.92
C LEU A 102 20.23 -10.37 3.12
N THR A 103 19.51 -11.34 2.58
CA THR A 103 18.05 -11.39 2.68
C THR A 103 17.58 -11.60 4.12
N ASN A 104 18.21 -12.51 4.84
CA ASN A 104 17.92 -12.76 6.24
C ASN A 104 18.22 -11.51 7.07
N ALA A 105 19.36 -10.86 6.84
CA ALA A 105 19.72 -9.59 7.49
C ALA A 105 18.69 -8.49 7.20
N ALA A 106 18.22 -8.37 5.95
CA ALA A 106 17.19 -7.41 5.56
C ALA A 106 15.86 -7.65 6.28
N SER A 107 15.57 -8.89 6.71
CA SER A 107 14.37 -9.21 7.49
C SER A 107 14.57 -9.14 9.01
N ALA A 108 15.80 -8.96 9.50
CA ALA A 108 16.13 -9.16 10.91
C ALA A 108 15.35 -8.23 11.87
N SER A 109 15.21 -6.94 11.54
CA SER A 109 14.41 -6.02 12.34
C SER A 109 12.89 -6.31 12.28
N SER A 110 12.45 -7.10 11.30
CA SER A 110 11.07 -7.58 11.20
C SER A 110 10.81 -8.92 11.89
N LEU A 111 11.83 -9.61 12.41
CA LEU A 111 11.70 -10.93 13.06
C LEU A 111 11.52 -10.85 14.59
N GLY A 112 11.77 -9.70 15.22
CA GLY A 112 11.56 -9.43 16.65
C GLY A 112 10.42 -8.45 16.94
N ARG A 113 9.32 -8.53 16.18
CA ARG A 113 8.31 -7.47 16.04
C ARG A 113 7.70 -7.01 17.36
N VAL A 114 7.70 -5.70 17.55
CA VAL A 114 6.56 -4.99 18.13
C VAL A 114 5.75 -4.46 16.94
N ALA A 115 4.58 -5.03 16.70
CA ALA A 115 3.65 -4.57 15.66
C ALA A 115 2.42 -3.98 16.34
N PRO A 116 1.79 -2.94 15.76
CA PRO A 116 0.53 -2.44 16.27
C PRO A 116 -0.55 -3.53 16.19
N ASP A 117 -1.40 -3.59 17.21
CA ASP A 117 -2.71 -4.22 17.08
C ASP A 117 -3.66 -3.34 16.25
N PHE A 118 -4.92 -3.76 16.12
CA PHE A 118 -5.94 -2.98 15.41
C PHE A 118 -6.10 -1.54 15.93
N LEU A 119 -5.92 -1.32 17.24
CA LEU A 119 -6.05 0.01 17.85
C LEU A 119 -4.75 0.82 17.74
N GLY A 120 -3.71 0.25 17.12
CA GLY A 120 -2.39 0.86 17.02
C GLY A 120 -1.54 0.70 18.26
N ASN A 121 -1.95 -0.11 19.23
CA ASN A 121 -1.18 -0.35 20.45
C ASN A 121 -0.02 -1.30 20.15
N MET A 122 1.12 -1.00 20.74
CA MET A 122 2.36 -1.74 20.57
C MET A 122 2.78 -2.33 21.92
N THR A 123 2.92 -3.66 21.99
CA THR A 123 3.31 -4.35 23.24
C THR A 123 4.58 -3.77 23.84
N GLY A 124 4.52 -3.38 25.10
CA GLY A 124 5.66 -2.81 25.83
C GLY A 124 5.97 -1.34 25.50
N LEU A 125 5.13 -0.67 24.71
CA LEU A 125 5.28 0.74 24.38
C LEU A 125 4.02 1.53 24.74
N THR A 126 4.20 2.62 25.49
CA THR A 126 3.14 3.60 25.74
C THR A 126 3.33 4.80 24.82
N ILE A 127 2.32 5.10 24.01
CA ILE A 127 2.28 6.34 23.24
C ILE A 127 1.93 7.46 24.22
N LYS A 128 2.84 8.41 24.40
CA LYS A 128 2.60 9.56 25.27
C LYS A 128 1.87 10.63 24.48
N THR A 129 0.73 11.05 25.00
CA THR A 129 0.02 12.24 24.51
C THR A 129 0.81 13.51 24.86
N PRO A 130 0.45 14.68 24.30
CA PRO A 130 1.04 15.95 24.69
C PRO A 130 0.92 16.21 26.20
N ALA A 131 -0.26 15.90 26.76
CA ALA A 131 -0.57 16.04 28.17
C ALA A 131 0.33 15.16 29.05
N ASP A 132 0.62 13.91 28.64
CA ASP A 132 1.51 13.01 29.38
C ASP A 132 2.95 13.52 29.48
N ASN A 133 3.37 14.39 28.55
CA ASN A 133 4.67 15.04 28.56
C ASN A 133 4.64 16.42 29.23
N GLY A 134 3.52 16.80 29.86
CA GLY A 134 3.36 18.09 30.52
C GLY A 134 3.16 19.27 29.56
N PHE A 135 2.88 19.02 28.29
CA PHE A 135 2.54 20.06 27.33
C PHE A 135 1.04 20.32 27.31
N SER A 136 0.67 21.61 27.26
CA SER A 136 -0.73 22.06 27.24
C SER A 136 -1.14 22.60 25.87
N TYR A 137 -0.64 22.05 24.77
CA TYR A 137 -1.11 22.45 23.44
C TYR A 137 -2.40 21.68 23.09
N ALA A 138 -3.31 22.38 22.40
CA ALA A 138 -4.50 21.75 21.84
C ALA A 138 -4.09 20.64 20.86
N GLN A 139 -4.96 19.65 20.67
CA GLN A 139 -4.81 18.70 19.58
C GLN A 139 -4.56 19.46 18.27
N TRP A 140 -3.44 19.16 17.62
CA TRP A 140 -3.06 19.82 16.37
C TRP A 140 -4.10 19.54 15.29
N ASN A 141 -4.78 20.58 14.82
CA ASN A 141 -5.77 20.47 13.77
C ASN A 141 -5.92 21.83 13.07
N GLU A 142 -5.26 21.97 11.92
CA GLU A 142 -5.38 23.16 11.08
C GLU A 142 -6.50 22.93 10.04
N ASN A 143 -6.16 22.89 8.76
CA ASN A 143 -7.05 22.48 7.68
C ASN A 143 -6.62 21.14 7.09
N PRO A 144 -7.51 20.43 6.35
CA PRO A 144 -7.21 19.11 5.79
C PRO A 144 -5.95 19.06 4.89
N GLU A 145 -5.66 20.13 4.15
CA GLU A 145 -4.50 20.23 3.25
C GLU A 145 -3.18 20.32 4.04
N ASP A 146 -3.11 21.20 5.03
CA ASP A 146 -1.93 21.36 5.89
C ASP A 146 -1.72 20.11 6.75
N ASN A 147 -2.79 19.54 7.30
CA ASN A 147 -2.76 18.26 8.02
C ASN A 147 -2.18 17.13 7.14
N TYR A 148 -2.56 17.08 5.86
CA TYR A 148 -1.98 16.13 4.90
C TYR A 148 -0.50 16.40 4.66
N LEU A 149 -0.08 17.64 4.46
CA LEU A 149 1.33 17.98 4.23
C LEU A 149 2.20 17.67 5.46
N THR A 150 1.70 17.93 6.66
CA THR A 150 2.33 17.50 7.92
C THR A 150 2.51 15.99 7.97
N LEU A 151 1.44 15.24 7.73
CA LEU A 151 1.47 13.77 7.70
C LEU A 151 2.45 13.26 6.62
N PHE A 152 2.38 13.81 5.41
CA PHE A 152 3.26 13.49 4.31
C PHE A 152 4.72 13.64 4.74
N ASN A 153 5.10 14.80 5.26
CA ASN A 153 6.48 15.06 5.69
C ASN A 153 6.92 14.12 6.82
N ALA A 154 6.07 13.85 7.81
CA ALA A 154 6.37 12.91 8.88
C ALA A 154 6.62 11.48 8.35
N LEU A 155 5.74 10.98 7.49
CA LEU A 155 5.89 9.64 6.90
C LEU A 155 7.12 9.54 5.99
N ARG A 156 7.41 10.59 5.22
CA ARG A 156 8.64 10.71 4.42
C ARG A 156 9.87 10.64 5.31
N PHE A 157 9.88 11.37 6.42
CA PHE A 157 10.95 11.33 7.42
C PHE A 157 11.12 9.92 8.02
N PHE A 158 10.03 9.19 8.26
CA PHE A 158 10.09 7.81 8.77
C PHE A 158 10.60 6.77 7.77
N GLY A 159 10.67 7.12 6.48
CA GLY A 159 11.16 6.26 5.39
C GLY A 159 10.10 5.80 4.40
N ALA A 160 8.87 6.34 4.45
CA ALA A 160 7.86 6.04 3.45
C ALA A 160 8.31 6.56 2.08
N SER A 161 8.19 5.73 1.05
CA SER A 161 8.50 6.06 -0.35
C SER A 161 7.34 6.72 -1.09
N TYR A 162 6.11 6.49 -0.64
CA TYR A 162 4.89 7.15 -1.09
C TYR A 162 3.94 7.37 0.09
N VAL A 163 3.13 8.43 0.04
CA VAL A 163 2.08 8.73 1.02
C VAL A 163 0.87 9.30 0.29
N GLY A 164 -0.32 8.77 0.56
CA GLY A 164 -1.58 9.26 0.03
C GLY A 164 -2.74 9.00 0.98
N VAL A 165 -3.90 9.56 0.67
CA VAL A 165 -5.09 9.51 1.52
C VAL A 165 -6.31 9.16 0.68
N VAL A 166 -7.09 8.19 1.15
CA VAL A 166 -8.37 7.77 0.54
C VAL A 166 -9.50 8.00 1.53
N PRO A 167 -10.54 8.75 1.17
CA PRO A 167 -11.71 8.92 2.05
C PRO A 167 -12.50 7.62 2.15
N LEU A 168 -13.10 7.35 3.30
CA LEU A 168 -14.01 6.23 3.57
C LEU A 168 -15.46 6.63 3.31
N THR A 169 -15.85 6.55 2.04
CA THR A 169 -17.22 6.75 1.56
C THR A 169 -18.00 5.43 1.55
N ALA A 170 -19.27 5.47 1.16
CA ALA A 170 -20.07 4.25 0.96
C ALA A 170 -19.41 3.26 -0.01
N ASN A 171 -18.68 3.74 -1.00
CA ASN A 171 -17.98 2.91 -1.98
C ASN A 171 -16.68 2.36 -1.44
N THR A 172 -15.81 3.19 -0.87
CA THR A 172 -14.48 2.74 -0.44
C THR A 172 -14.52 1.90 0.84
N LYS A 173 -15.56 2.05 1.68
CA LYS A 173 -15.85 1.13 2.80
C LYS A 173 -16.06 -0.33 2.33
N LYS A 174 -16.44 -0.56 1.06
CA LYS A 174 -16.60 -1.92 0.49
C LYS A 174 -15.27 -2.69 0.42
N PHE A 175 -14.13 -2.00 0.47
CA PHE A 175 -12.80 -2.61 0.48
C PHE A 175 -12.30 -2.98 1.88
N ILE A 176 -13.04 -2.68 2.93
CA ILE A 176 -12.74 -3.20 4.27
C ILE A 176 -13.44 -4.55 4.43
N TYR A 177 -12.68 -5.58 4.82
CA TYR A 177 -13.21 -6.94 4.96
C TYR A 177 -14.40 -6.96 5.92
N ALA A 178 -15.37 -7.83 5.65
CA ALA A 178 -16.54 -8.03 6.51
C ALA A 178 -16.19 -8.79 7.81
N LYS A 179 -15.14 -9.62 7.76
CA LYS A 179 -14.68 -10.46 8.88
C LYS A 179 -13.16 -10.59 8.90
N SER A 180 -12.59 -10.80 10.09
CA SER A 180 -11.19 -11.18 10.29
C SER A 180 -11.09 -12.22 11.40
N GLY A 181 -10.76 -13.46 11.02
CA GLY A 181 -10.89 -14.61 11.91
C GLY A 181 -12.32 -14.73 12.45
N ALA A 182 -12.45 -14.83 13.78
CA ALA A 182 -13.75 -14.89 14.46
C ALA A 182 -14.47 -13.54 14.59
N ARG A 183 -13.83 -12.42 14.20
CA ARG A 183 -14.36 -11.07 14.40
C ARG A 183 -15.15 -10.59 13.19
N THR A 184 -16.35 -10.06 13.43
CA THR A 184 -17.08 -9.26 12.45
C THR A 184 -16.56 -7.82 12.47
N VAL A 185 -16.33 -7.23 11.30
CA VAL A 185 -15.84 -5.84 11.19
C VAL A 185 -17.03 -4.93 10.92
N ASN A 186 -17.30 -4.01 11.84
CA ASN A 186 -18.45 -3.11 11.78
C ASN A 186 -18.00 -1.66 11.63
N PHE A 187 -18.81 -0.86 10.94
CA PHE A 187 -18.78 0.60 11.05
C PHE A 187 -19.87 1.01 12.04
N VAL A 188 -19.53 1.83 13.02
CA VAL A 188 -20.42 2.17 14.15
C VAL A 188 -20.45 3.67 14.41
N SER A 189 -21.55 4.14 15.00
CA SER A 189 -21.68 5.54 15.43
C SER A 189 -20.93 5.85 16.73
N ASP A 190 -20.46 4.82 17.45
CA ASP A 190 -19.63 5.02 18.65
C ASP A 190 -18.36 5.80 18.27
N PRO A 191 -18.00 6.86 19.01
CA PRO A 191 -16.87 7.71 18.66
C PRO A 191 -15.50 7.04 18.86
N VAL A 192 -15.42 5.92 19.60
CA VAL A 192 -14.17 5.27 19.98
C VAL A 192 -14.09 3.86 19.38
N ALA A 193 -12.97 3.58 18.72
CA ALA A 193 -12.73 2.26 18.16
C ALA A 193 -12.61 1.20 19.25
N SER A 194 -13.10 -0.01 18.95
CA SER A 194 -13.06 -1.12 19.90
C SER A 194 -12.84 -2.44 19.21
N GLN A 195 -12.22 -3.38 19.92
CA GLN A 195 -12.06 -4.75 19.47
C GLN A 195 -12.35 -5.71 20.62
N THR A 196 -13.21 -6.68 20.36
CA THR A 196 -13.57 -7.77 21.29
C THR A 196 -13.15 -9.11 20.71
N ALA A 197 -13.51 -10.21 21.37
CA ALA A 197 -13.31 -11.55 20.81
C ALA A 197 -14.09 -11.79 19.50
N THR A 198 -15.20 -11.09 19.29
CA THR A 198 -16.17 -11.36 18.20
C THR A 198 -16.43 -10.16 17.28
N ALA A 199 -15.92 -8.97 17.62
CA ALA A 199 -16.14 -7.76 16.83
C ALA A 199 -14.89 -6.87 16.75
N THR A 200 -14.77 -6.18 15.61
CA THR A 200 -13.87 -5.05 15.38
C THR A 200 -14.75 -3.89 14.95
N ASN A 201 -14.90 -2.87 15.79
CA ASN A 201 -15.78 -1.73 15.52
C ASN A 201 -14.95 -0.50 15.14
N ILE A 202 -15.20 0.01 13.95
CA ILE A 202 -14.57 1.19 13.37
C ILE A 202 -15.57 2.35 13.49
N PRO A 203 -15.25 3.44 14.22
CA PRO A 203 -16.10 4.63 14.29
C PRO A 203 -16.33 5.27 12.92
N ASP A 204 -17.54 5.73 12.65
CA ASP A 204 -17.87 6.45 11.40
C ASP A 204 -17.08 7.76 11.24
N LYS A 205 -16.64 8.37 12.35
CA LYS A 205 -15.76 9.55 12.35
C LYS A 205 -14.33 9.23 11.87
N CYS A 206 -13.90 7.97 11.94
CA CYS A 206 -12.62 7.55 11.39
C CYS A 206 -12.77 7.33 9.88
N ASN A 207 -12.78 8.43 9.14
CA ASN A 207 -13.25 8.49 7.76
C ASN A 207 -12.12 8.65 6.72
N ASN A 208 -10.85 8.59 7.13
CA ASN A 208 -9.71 8.67 6.23
C ASN A 208 -8.85 7.41 6.32
N VAL A 209 -8.43 6.87 5.17
CA VAL A 209 -7.40 5.84 5.07
C VAL A 209 -6.11 6.48 4.60
N ILE A 210 -5.10 6.49 5.47
CA ILE A 210 -3.73 6.81 5.12
C ILE A 210 -3.16 5.59 4.40
N PHE A 211 -2.72 5.77 3.17
CA PHE A 211 -1.96 4.79 2.41
C PHE A 211 -0.49 5.23 2.36
N PHE A 212 0.42 4.30 2.63
CA PHE A 212 1.83 4.54 2.36
C PHE A 212 2.51 3.28 1.87
N SER A 213 3.68 3.44 1.28
CA SER A 213 4.48 2.32 0.82
C SER A 213 5.96 2.58 0.98
N THR A 214 6.77 1.54 0.81
CA THR A 214 8.23 1.58 0.77
C THR A 214 8.73 0.96 -0.53
N LEU A 215 10.04 1.04 -0.78
CA LEU A 215 10.65 0.41 -1.94
C LEU A 215 11.31 -0.92 -1.59
N GLU A 216 11.18 -1.87 -2.52
CA GLU A 216 12.06 -3.03 -2.59
C GLU A 216 13.43 -2.61 -3.11
N ALA A 217 14.48 -3.30 -2.64
CA ALA A 217 15.82 -3.08 -3.15
C ALA A 217 15.94 -3.52 -4.62
N THR A 218 16.17 -2.55 -5.52
CA THR A 218 16.14 -2.74 -6.98
C THR A 218 17.16 -3.76 -7.49
N SER A 219 18.39 -3.76 -6.95
CA SER A 219 19.44 -4.69 -7.37
C SER A 219 19.08 -6.15 -7.07
N GLN A 220 18.42 -6.40 -5.94
CA GLN A 220 18.03 -7.74 -5.50
C GLN A 220 16.77 -8.20 -6.23
N ALA A 221 15.86 -7.28 -6.57
CA ALA A 221 14.70 -7.60 -7.40
C ALA A 221 15.13 -8.16 -8.79
N LYS A 222 16.25 -7.68 -9.35
CA LYS A 222 16.82 -8.21 -10.61
C LYS A 222 17.43 -9.61 -10.49
N GLN A 223 17.68 -10.09 -9.27
CA GLN A 223 18.17 -11.44 -9.00
C GLN A 223 17.01 -12.43 -8.77
N ALA A 224 15.75 -11.97 -8.90
CA ALA A 224 14.58 -12.83 -8.76
C ALA A 224 14.75 -14.13 -9.60
N PRO A 225 14.40 -15.30 -9.06
CA PRO A 225 13.62 -15.55 -7.84
C PRO A 225 14.41 -15.51 -6.52
N ALA A 226 15.62 -14.95 -6.48
CA ALA A 226 16.33 -14.73 -5.22
C ALA A 226 15.43 -14.01 -4.21
N PRO A 227 15.42 -14.44 -2.93
CA PRO A 227 14.52 -13.88 -1.95
C PRO A 227 14.95 -12.44 -1.63
N THR A 228 13.99 -11.57 -1.32
CA THR A 228 14.26 -10.20 -0.86
C THR A 228 13.13 -9.77 0.07
N TRP A 229 13.44 -9.11 1.19
CA TRP A 229 12.44 -8.71 2.20
C TRP A 229 12.62 -7.26 2.68
N SER A 230 13.53 -6.50 2.06
CA SER A 230 13.89 -5.13 2.49
C SER A 230 12.69 -4.18 2.54
N GLY A 231 11.84 -4.20 1.51
CA GLY A 231 10.62 -3.37 1.51
C GLY A 231 9.69 -3.71 2.69
N TYR A 232 9.63 -4.99 3.06
CA TYR A 232 8.84 -5.44 4.21
C TYR A 232 9.47 -5.05 5.56
N ASP A 233 10.78 -4.87 5.64
CA ASP A 233 11.39 -4.34 6.85
C ASP A 233 11.15 -2.83 7.00
N HIS A 234 11.37 -2.09 5.91
CA HIS A 234 11.18 -0.64 5.90
C HIS A 234 9.76 -0.25 6.29
N TYR A 235 8.72 -0.92 5.76
CA TYR A 235 7.35 -0.50 6.09
C TYR A 235 7.00 -0.76 7.55
N ASN A 236 7.50 -1.84 8.18
CA ASN A 236 7.24 -2.06 9.62
C ASN A 236 7.77 -0.90 10.46
N ARG A 237 8.97 -0.40 10.12
CA ARG A 237 9.57 0.75 10.81
C ARG A 237 8.73 2.00 10.64
N VAL A 238 8.18 2.22 9.44
CA VAL A 238 7.26 3.34 9.16
C VAL A 238 5.96 3.14 9.94
N THR A 239 5.32 1.98 9.85
CA THR A 239 4.06 1.64 10.53
C THR A 239 4.11 2.00 12.01
N ASN A 240 5.12 1.52 12.75
CA ASN A 240 5.24 1.78 14.18
C ASN A 240 5.34 3.28 14.50
N ARG A 241 6.10 4.03 13.70
CA ARG A 241 6.29 5.47 13.89
C ARG A 241 5.06 6.28 13.54
N VAL A 242 4.29 5.85 12.53
CA VAL A 242 3.03 6.52 12.16
C VAL A 242 1.98 6.37 13.25
N HIS A 243 1.83 5.17 13.82
CA HIS A 243 0.93 4.98 14.97
C HIS A 243 1.35 5.83 16.16
N TYR A 244 2.64 5.86 16.49
CA TYR A 244 3.15 6.72 17.56
C TYR A 244 2.87 8.20 17.28
N PHE A 245 3.13 8.66 16.06
CA PHE A 245 2.92 10.05 15.67
C PHE A 245 1.46 10.47 15.76
N LEU A 246 0.54 9.69 15.16
CA LEU A 246 -0.90 10.00 15.21
C LEU A 246 -1.44 9.95 16.63
N GLY A 247 -1.02 8.97 17.43
CA GLY A 247 -1.47 8.83 18.81
C GLY A 247 -0.93 9.95 19.71
N ALA A 248 0.31 10.38 19.48
CA ALA A 248 0.90 11.54 20.15
C ALA A 248 0.24 12.86 19.71
N LEU A 249 -0.43 12.92 18.55
CA LEU A 249 -1.28 14.05 18.16
C LEU A 249 -2.72 13.92 18.68
N GLY A 250 -3.07 12.81 19.35
CA GLY A 250 -4.41 12.56 19.91
C GLY A 250 -5.44 12.04 18.91
N TYR A 251 -5.02 11.58 17.72
CA TYR A 251 -5.92 11.00 16.72
C TYR A 251 -6.04 9.48 16.89
N GLN A 252 -7.20 8.92 16.55
CA GLN A 252 -7.35 7.48 16.41
C GLN A 252 -6.57 6.99 15.19
N HIS A 253 -5.93 5.83 15.31
CA HIS A 253 -5.03 5.28 14.31
C HIS A 253 -5.19 3.76 14.23
N LEU A 254 -6.13 3.31 13.42
CA LEU A 254 -6.53 1.92 13.37
C LEU A 254 -5.73 1.17 12.30
N ASP A 255 -4.94 0.18 12.72
CA ASP A 255 -4.16 -0.63 11.77
C ASP A 255 -5.11 -1.57 11.01
N ILE A 256 -5.16 -1.39 9.69
CA ILE A 256 -6.01 -2.20 8.80
C ILE A 256 -5.19 -2.97 7.77
N GLY A 257 -3.90 -3.20 8.03
CA GLY A 257 -3.01 -3.95 7.15
C GLY A 257 -3.53 -5.37 6.88
N GLY A 258 -4.16 -5.99 7.87
CA GLY A 258 -4.83 -7.29 7.77
C GLY A 258 -6.35 -7.25 7.53
N LEU A 259 -6.96 -6.06 7.44
CA LEU A 259 -8.42 -5.88 7.35
C LEU A 259 -8.89 -5.34 5.99
N SER A 260 -7.99 -5.25 5.01
CA SER A 260 -8.28 -4.72 3.67
C SER A 260 -7.31 -5.30 2.63
N PRO A 261 -7.65 -5.30 1.32
CA PRO A 261 -6.68 -5.52 0.27
C PRO A 261 -5.85 -4.25 0.04
N SER A 262 -4.54 -4.39 -0.14
CA SER A 262 -3.63 -3.24 -0.32
C SER A 262 -3.79 -2.53 -1.66
N ASN A 263 -4.04 -3.28 -2.73
CA ASN A 263 -3.87 -2.76 -4.09
C ASN A 263 -4.92 -1.72 -4.45
N VAL A 264 -6.17 -1.90 -4.02
CA VAL A 264 -7.23 -0.95 -4.32
C VAL A 264 -6.98 0.39 -3.64
N PHE A 265 -6.54 0.40 -2.37
CA PHE A 265 -6.17 1.65 -1.70
C PHE A 265 -4.93 2.30 -2.30
N GLY A 266 -3.98 1.52 -2.82
CA GLY A 266 -2.84 2.06 -3.55
C GLY A 266 -3.23 2.71 -4.87
N ALA A 267 -4.17 2.12 -5.61
CA ALA A 267 -4.72 2.72 -6.82
C ALA A 267 -5.52 3.99 -6.53
N LEU A 268 -6.42 3.94 -5.54
CA LEU A 268 -7.27 5.05 -5.14
C LEU A 268 -6.50 6.22 -4.54
N SER A 269 -5.44 5.95 -3.78
CA SER A 269 -4.57 7.00 -3.22
C SER A 269 -3.64 7.61 -4.25
N GLY A 270 -3.52 7.04 -5.45
CA GLY A 270 -2.60 7.50 -6.48
C GLY A 270 -1.14 7.06 -6.28
N ALA A 271 -0.90 5.93 -5.61
CA ALA A 271 0.44 5.36 -5.47
C ALA A 271 0.91 4.65 -6.76
N PHE A 272 -0.01 3.96 -7.42
CA PHE A 272 0.25 3.14 -8.61
C PHE A 272 -1.02 2.88 -9.42
N GLU A 273 -0.86 2.47 -10.68
CA GLU A 273 -1.95 1.94 -11.50
C GLU A 273 -1.98 0.41 -11.44
N HIS A 274 -3.16 -0.18 -11.67
CA HIS A 274 -3.26 -1.62 -11.96
C HIS A 274 -2.56 -1.91 -13.29
N SER A 275 -1.76 -2.97 -13.33
CA SER A 275 -0.95 -3.31 -14.49
C SER A 275 -1.01 -4.81 -14.79
N ARG A 276 -0.35 -5.25 -15.87
CA ARG A 276 -0.22 -6.68 -16.19
C ARG A 276 0.45 -7.48 -15.07
N ALA A 277 1.26 -6.82 -14.24
CA ALA A 277 1.84 -7.42 -13.03
C ALA A 277 0.79 -7.89 -12.01
N SER A 278 -0.47 -7.49 -12.19
CA SER A 278 -1.69 -7.97 -11.54
C SER A 278 -1.70 -7.84 -10.01
N PHE A 279 -0.86 -8.62 -9.34
CA PHE A 279 -0.73 -8.61 -7.88
C PHE A 279 0.07 -7.42 -7.36
N ILE A 280 0.89 -6.79 -8.21
CA ILE A 280 1.66 -5.58 -7.88
C ILE A 280 1.19 -4.44 -8.77
N GLY A 281 0.95 -3.27 -8.18
CA GLY A 281 0.69 -2.06 -8.94
C GLY A 281 1.97 -1.43 -9.49
N THR A 282 1.87 -0.79 -10.64
CA THR A 282 2.99 -0.11 -11.29
C THR A 282 2.91 1.39 -11.01
N SER A 283 3.93 1.92 -10.33
CA SER A 283 4.08 3.34 -10.08
C SER A 283 4.73 4.03 -11.29
N TRP A 284 4.23 5.20 -11.69
CA TRP A 284 4.90 6.05 -12.69
C TRP A 284 6.33 6.43 -12.29
N LYS A 285 6.60 6.50 -10.97
CA LYS A 285 7.87 6.96 -10.40
C LYS A 285 8.84 5.83 -10.11
N TYR A 286 8.31 4.68 -9.69
CA TYR A 286 9.11 3.57 -9.15
C TYR A 286 8.87 2.23 -9.84
N GLY A 287 8.06 2.19 -10.89
CA GLY A 287 7.68 0.94 -11.56
C GLY A 287 7.04 -0.06 -10.60
N ASN A 288 7.42 -1.33 -10.70
CA ASN A 288 6.87 -2.42 -9.89
C ASN A 288 7.57 -2.57 -8.52
N LEU A 289 8.42 -1.62 -8.11
CA LEU A 289 9.24 -1.73 -6.89
C LEU A 289 8.51 -1.34 -5.60
N ILE A 290 7.27 -0.85 -5.69
CA ILE A 290 6.46 -0.49 -4.53
C ILE A 290 6.14 -1.74 -3.68
N ARG A 291 6.58 -1.74 -2.42
CA ARG A 291 6.29 -2.76 -1.41
C ARG A 291 5.74 -2.13 -0.14
N GLY A 292 5.31 -2.97 0.79
CA GLY A 292 4.82 -2.50 2.08
C GLY A 292 3.66 -1.52 1.95
N ALA A 293 2.77 -1.76 0.98
CA ALA A 293 1.56 -0.98 0.70
C ALA A 293 0.61 -1.08 1.90
N HIS A 294 0.81 -0.22 2.90
CA HIS A 294 0.17 -0.29 4.21
C HIS A 294 -0.95 0.74 4.32
N ARG A 295 -1.91 0.46 5.21
CA ARG A 295 -3.13 1.23 5.36
C ARG A 295 -3.45 1.43 6.84
N ILE A 296 -3.76 2.66 7.22
CA ILE A 296 -4.19 3.04 8.57
C ILE A 296 -5.46 3.87 8.45
N ILE A 297 -6.50 3.55 9.20
CA ILE A 297 -7.70 4.38 9.31
C ILE A 297 -7.48 5.41 10.42
N THR A 298 -7.90 6.66 10.19
CA THR A 298 -7.81 7.72 11.20
C THR A 298 -9.02 8.66 11.17
N ASP A 299 -9.25 9.34 12.27
CA ASP A 299 -10.17 10.48 12.39
C ASP A 299 -9.47 11.84 12.21
N MET A 300 -8.18 11.85 11.88
CA MET A 300 -7.49 13.07 11.47
C MET A 300 -8.12 13.65 10.19
N PRO A 301 -8.53 14.93 10.17
CA PRO A 301 -9.01 15.58 8.96
C PRO A 301 -7.87 15.70 7.95
N LEU A 302 -7.99 15.06 6.79
CA LEU A 302 -6.94 14.98 5.77
C LEU A 302 -7.51 15.24 4.38
N ALA A 303 -6.81 16.03 3.58
CA ALA A 303 -7.14 16.20 2.17
C ALA A 303 -6.88 14.87 1.41
N PRO A 304 -7.82 14.41 0.57
CA PRO A 304 -7.65 13.18 -0.20
C PRO A 304 -6.63 13.37 -1.33
N THR A 305 -5.92 12.30 -1.69
CA THR A 305 -5.04 12.31 -2.86
C THR A 305 -5.72 11.63 -4.04
N ALA A 306 -5.59 12.21 -5.22
CA ALA A 306 -6.25 11.71 -6.42
C ALA A 306 -5.58 10.44 -6.98
N PRO A 307 -6.36 9.46 -7.50
CA PRO A 307 -5.81 8.47 -8.43
C PRO A 307 -5.22 9.17 -9.67
N TYR A 308 -4.50 8.42 -10.52
CA TYR A 308 -3.91 8.99 -11.74
C TYR A 308 -3.94 8.03 -12.93
N ASP A 309 -3.77 8.61 -14.11
CA ASP A 309 -3.42 7.92 -15.36
C ASP A 309 -2.03 8.38 -15.83
N ALA A 310 -1.07 7.47 -15.85
CA ALA A 310 0.27 7.64 -16.43
C ALA A 310 0.46 6.80 -17.71
N GLY A 311 -0.61 6.16 -18.18
CA GLY A 311 -0.59 5.27 -19.34
C GLY A 311 -0.07 3.87 -19.07
N VAL A 312 0.05 3.44 -17.80
CA VAL A 312 0.51 2.08 -17.46
C VAL A 312 -0.35 1.03 -18.13
N ALA A 313 -1.68 1.15 -18.06
CA ALA A 313 -2.58 0.18 -18.66
C ALA A 313 -2.41 0.12 -20.19
N ARG A 314 -2.31 1.27 -20.86
CA ARG A 314 -2.09 1.37 -22.32
C ARG A 314 -0.75 0.73 -22.72
N PHE A 315 0.30 0.95 -21.93
CA PHE A 315 1.61 0.33 -22.15
C PHE A 315 1.56 -1.19 -21.97
N CYS A 316 0.87 -1.66 -20.92
CA CYS A 316 0.79 -3.08 -20.57
C CYS A 316 0.12 -3.94 -21.66
N VAL A 317 -0.80 -3.38 -22.44
CA VAL A 317 -1.48 -4.09 -23.54
C VAL A 317 -0.47 -4.70 -24.50
N ASN A 318 0.57 -3.96 -24.91
CA ASN A 318 1.53 -4.40 -25.91
C ASN A 318 2.86 -4.92 -25.35
N CYS A 319 3.24 -4.55 -24.12
CA CYS A 319 4.58 -4.87 -23.59
C CYS A 319 4.76 -6.36 -23.24
N ALA A 320 3.88 -6.92 -22.42
CA ALA A 320 3.88 -8.32 -21.96
C ALA A 320 5.20 -8.92 -21.40
N THR A 321 6.27 -8.14 -21.21
CA THR A 321 7.59 -8.63 -20.76
C THR A 321 7.51 -9.43 -19.46
N CYS A 322 6.76 -8.95 -18.47
CA CYS A 322 6.58 -9.68 -17.21
C CYS A 322 5.89 -11.04 -17.39
N ALA A 323 5.09 -11.22 -18.45
CA ALA A 323 4.46 -12.49 -18.79
C ALA A 323 5.41 -13.41 -19.56
N ASP A 324 6.24 -12.86 -20.44
CA ASP A 324 7.24 -13.61 -21.22
C ASP A 324 8.34 -14.20 -20.32
N PHE A 325 8.76 -13.45 -19.30
CA PHE A 325 9.80 -13.87 -18.36
C PHE A 325 9.25 -14.52 -17.09
N CYS A 326 7.94 -14.76 -16.98
CA CYS A 326 7.39 -15.44 -15.82
C CYS A 326 7.84 -16.91 -15.83
N PRO A 327 8.64 -17.38 -14.84
CA PRO A 327 9.09 -18.77 -14.82
C PRO A 327 7.91 -19.73 -14.73
N TYR A 328 6.86 -19.30 -14.05
CA TYR A 328 5.71 -20.10 -13.64
C TYR A 328 4.52 -19.95 -14.59
N GLU A 329 4.65 -19.18 -15.67
CA GLU A 329 3.55 -18.96 -16.65
C GLU A 329 2.24 -18.48 -16.00
N ALA A 330 2.35 -17.84 -14.84
CA ALA A 330 1.22 -17.44 -14.01
C ALA A 330 0.60 -16.11 -14.43
N MET A 331 1.31 -15.37 -15.28
CA MET A 331 1.05 -13.99 -15.60
C MET A 331 0.07 -13.87 -16.77
N PRO A 332 -0.94 -13.01 -16.65
CA PRO A 332 -1.99 -12.92 -17.66
C PRO A 332 -1.52 -12.34 -18.96
N ARG A 333 -2.07 -12.87 -20.06
CA ARG A 333 -1.83 -12.43 -21.44
C ARG A 333 -3.06 -11.73 -22.00
N GLY A 334 -2.87 -10.87 -23.00
CA GLY A 334 -3.96 -10.13 -23.64
C GLY A 334 -4.57 -8.99 -22.79
N GLU A 335 -5.85 -8.73 -22.99
CA GLU A 335 -6.60 -7.58 -22.43
C GLU A 335 -7.04 -7.77 -20.97
N LYS A 336 -7.48 -6.69 -20.31
CA LYS A 336 -8.10 -6.73 -18.98
C LYS A 336 -9.44 -7.49 -19.03
N ARG A 337 -9.75 -8.24 -17.97
CA ARG A 337 -10.93 -9.11 -17.89
C ARG A 337 -11.72 -8.94 -16.59
N TRP A 338 -13.03 -9.17 -16.65
CA TRP A 338 -13.90 -9.27 -15.47
C TRP A 338 -13.82 -10.66 -14.82
N ASP A 339 -13.59 -11.68 -15.65
CA ASP A 339 -13.35 -13.07 -15.31
C ASP A 339 -11.84 -13.39 -15.27
N HIS A 340 -11.50 -14.63 -14.96
CA HIS A 340 -10.13 -15.14 -15.02
C HIS A 340 -9.85 -15.79 -16.38
N GLU A 341 -8.66 -15.57 -16.93
CA GLU A 341 -8.25 -16.15 -18.22
C GLU A 341 -7.99 -17.67 -18.15
N ASN A 342 -7.37 -18.12 -17.05
CA ASN A 342 -7.16 -19.54 -16.77
C ASN A 342 -8.52 -20.19 -16.40
N PRO A 343 -8.97 -21.22 -17.13
CA PRO A 343 -10.27 -21.87 -16.90
C PRO A 343 -10.42 -22.52 -15.51
N GLU A 344 -9.34 -23.02 -14.92
CA GLU A 344 -9.36 -23.64 -13.59
C GLU A 344 -9.50 -22.58 -12.49
N ASP A 345 -8.73 -21.48 -12.57
CA ASP A 345 -8.90 -20.35 -11.66
C ASP A 345 -10.29 -19.71 -11.82
N GLU A 346 -10.85 -19.67 -13.03
CA GLU A 346 -12.19 -19.17 -13.30
C GLU A 346 -13.28 -20.06 -12.70
N LYS A 347 -13.17 -21.37 -12.89
CA LYS A 347 -14.08 -22.37 -12.29
C LYS A 347 -14.08 -22.29 -10.77
N LEU A 348 -12.91 -22.03 -10.18
CA LEU A 348 -12.75 -21.85 -8.75
C LEU A 348 -13.08 -20.43 -8.27
N LYS A 349 -13.32 -19.46 -9.17
CA LYS A 349 -13.45 -18.04 -8.84
C LYS A 349 -12.30 -17.55 -7.95
N ASN A 350 -11.08 -17.98 -8.24
CA ASN A 350 -9.87 -17.70 -7.46
C ASN A 350 -9.33 -16.27 -7.68
N TYR A 351 -10.21 -15.27 -7.58
CA TYR A 351 -9.93 -13.86 -7.76
C TYR A 351 -11.02 -13.01 -7.10
N LEU A 352 -10.73 -11.73 -6.87
CA LEU A 352 -11.73 -10.80 -6.34
C LEU A 352 -12.65 -10.31 -7.48
N PRO A 353 -13.99 -10.47 -7.38
CA PRO A 353 -14.92 -9.97 -8.40
C PRO A 353 -15.00 -8.43 -8.37
N GLY A 354 -15.79 -7.84 -9.28
CA GLY A 354 -16.14 -6.42 -9.24
C GLY A 354 -15.08 -5.45 -9.75
N TYR A 355 -14.05 -5.93 -10.46
CA TYR A 355 -13.17 -5.06 -11.24
C TYR A 355 -12.68 -5.73 -12.53
N LYS A 356 -12.38 -4.92 -13.54
CA LYS A 356 -11.83 -5.38 -14.82
C LYS A 356 -10.33 -5.22 -14.84
N GLY A 357 -9.59 -6.32 -14.73
CA GLY A 357 -8.14 -6.28 -14.64
C GLY A 357 -7.45 -7.51 -15.17
N TRP A 358 -6.12 -7.43 -15.25
CA TRP A 358 -5.26 -8.59 -15.42
C TRP A 358 -5.29 -9.47 -14.17
N ARG A 359 -5.56 -10.77 -14.33
CA ARG A 359 -5.73 -11.73 -13.22
C ARG A 359 -4.56 -12.72 -13.18
N LEU A 360 -3.85 -12.72 -12.05
CA LEU A 360 -2.74 -13.64 -11.81
C LEU A 360 -3.26 -15.04 -11.47
N SER A 361 -2.74 -16.06 -12.13
CA SER A 361 -3.07 -17.45 -11.82
C SER A 361 -2.37 -17.92 -10.56
N PHE A 362 -3.09 -18.62 -9.67
CA PHE A 362 -2.52 -19.22 -8.45
C PHE A 362 -2.67 -20.75 -8.39
N THR A 363 -3.47 -21.36 -9.28
CA THR A 363 -3.66 -22.83 -9.38
C THR A 363 -2.35 -23.56 -9.75
N PRO A 364 -2.17 -24.86 -9.44
CA PRO A 364 -1.01 -25.42 -8.72
C PRO A 364 0.43 -25.23 -9.28
N ASN A 365 0.60 -24.72 -10.50
CA ASN A 365 1.90 -24.26 -11.03
C ASN A 365 1.99 -22.72 -11.16
N GLY A 366 1.03 -22.00 -10.59
CA GLY A 366 0.82 -20.55 -10.69
C GLY A 366 1.75 -19.74 -9.79
N CYS A 367 1.43 -18.46 -9.60
CA CYS A 367 2.38 -17.48 -9.10
C CYS A 367 2.84 -17.79 -7.67
N PRO A 368 4.14 -18.05 -7.46
CA PRO A 368 4.69 -18.34 -6.14
C PRO A 368 5.21 -17.07 -5.45
N LYS A 369 4.92 -15.88 -6.00
CA LYS A 369 5.40 -14.57 -5.53
C LYS A 369 6.94 -14.47 -5.59
N CYS A 370 7.53 -15.03 -6.64
CA CYS A 370 8.97 -15.07 -6.86
C CYS A 370 9.62 -13.73 -7.24
N LYS A 371 8.82 -12.69 -7.52
CA LYS A 371 9.28 -11.32 -7.79
C LYS A 371 9.95 -11.07 -9.14
N ALA A 372 10.00 -12.06 -10.03
CA ALA A 372 10.55 -11.89 -11.38
C ALA A 372 9.84 -10.81 -12.21
N CYS A 373 8.56 -10.53 -11.93
CA CYS A 373 7.82 -9.46 -12.60
C CYS A 373 8.15 -8.05 -12.08
N HIS A 374 9.08 -7.90 -11.13
CA HIS A 374 9.38 -6.62 -10.49
C HIS A 374 10.48 -5.81 -11.18
N GLY A 375 11.40 -6.42 -11.92
CA GLY A 375 12.57 -5.76 -12.49
C GLY A 375 13.30 -6.54 -13.55
#